data_AF-A0A6B1DVZ5-F1
#
_entry.id   AF-A0A6B1DVZ5-F1
#
_cell.length_a   1.000
_cell.length_b   1.000
_cell.length_c   1.000
_cell.angle_alpha   90.00
_cell.angle_beta   90.00
_cell.angle_gamma   90.00
#
_symmetry.space_group_name_H-M   'P 1'
#
loop_
_entity.id
_entity.type
_entity.pdbx_description
1 polymer ?
#
loop_
_entity_poly.entity_id
_entity_poly.type
_entity_poly.pdbx_seq_one_letter_code
_entity_poly.pdbx_strand_id
1 'polypeptide(L)'
;MGLPQEDDRLAHDWQGIEAVCQRLCDLEPALIVMEATGGLEVPLATTLQAAGLPVAVVNPRRARAFGRASGQLAKTDRMDAQLLARMAARTVGGGLPARLMQLARSEKAT
;
A
#
# COMPACT_ATOMS: atom_id res chain seq x y z
N MET A 1 9.93 -3.68 -16.72
CA MET A 1 9.60 -3.50 -15.29
C MET A 1 8.81 -4.73 -14.86
N GLY A 2 9.51 -5.72 -14.29
CA GLY A 2 8.90 -7.01 -13.94
C GLY A 2 7.99 -6.85 -12.73
N LEU A 3 6.77 -7.38 -12.82
CA LEU A 3 5.91 -7.53 -11.65
C LEU A 3 6.59 -8.49 -10.65
N PRO A 4 6.49 -8.26 -9.33
CA PRO A 4 7.05 -9.15 -8.32
C PRO A 4 6.55 -10.60 -8.54
N GLN A 5 7.48 -11.56 -8.51
CA GLN A 5 7.27 -12.99 -8.75
C GLN A 5 6.90 -13.71 -7.42
N GLU A 6 6.38 -14.94 -7.51
CA GLU A 6 5.51 -15.58 -6.50
C GLU A 6 6.14 -16.03 -5.17
N ASP A 7 7.41 -15.70 -4.89
CA ASP A 7 8.15 -16.12 -3.68
C ASP A 7 8.53 -14.95 -2.75
N ASP A 8 7.68 -13.91 -2.70
CA ASP A 8 7.90 -12.68 -1.93
C ASP A 8 7.19 -12.66 -0.56
N ARG A 9 6.76 -13.82 -0.07
CA ARG A 9 6.12 -13.92 1.24
C ARG A 9 7.16 -13.72 2.34
N LEU A 10 7.18 -12.50 2.88
CA LEU A 10 7.97 -12.16 4.06
C LEU A 10 7.16 -12.47 5.33
N ALA A 11 7.88 -12.75 6.41
CA ALA A 11 7.26 -13.03 7.70
C ALA A 11 6.39 -11.85 8.17
N HIS A 12 5.31 -12.15 8.90
CA HIS A 12 4.43 -11.15 9.50
C HIS A 12 4.98 -10.65 10.85
N ASP A 13 6.24 -10.23 10.84
CA ASP A 13 6.97 -9.72 12.00
C ASP A 13 7.77 -8.46 11.64
N TRP A 14 8.54 -7.96 12.61
CA TRP A 14 9.35 -6.75 12.42
C TRP A 14 10.47 -6.92 11.38
N GLN A 15 11.05 -8.11 11.27
CA GLN A 15 12.10 -8.39 10.29
C GLN A 15 11.53 -8.40 8.87
N GLY A 16 10.33 -8.96 8.70
CA GLY A 16 9.59 -8.89 7.44
C GLY A 16 9.21 -7.46 7.06
N ILE A 17 8.80 -6.62 8.02
CA ILE A 17 8.50 -5.20 7.77
C ILE A 17 9.74 -4.45 7.26
N GLU A 18 10.89 -4.65 7.90
CA GLU A 18 12.14 -4.01 7.48
C GLU A 18 12.56 -4.44 6.08
N ALA A 19 12.47 -5.76 5.79
CA ALA A 19 12.77 -6.30 4.47
C ALA A 19 11.82 -5.75 3.38
N VAL A 20 10.52 -5.62 3.65
CA VAL A 20 9.55 -4.98 2.74
C VAL A 20 9.93 -3.53 2.50
N CYS A 21 10.25 -2.78 3.56
CA CYS A 21 10.57 -1.35 3.44
C CYS A 21 11.81 -1.13 2.57
N GLN A 22 12.89 -1.89 2.79
CA GLN A 22 14.10 -1.78 1.99
C GLN A 22 13.82 -2.02 0.50
N ARG A 23 13.07 -3.07 0.19
CA ARG A 23 12.70 -3.39 -1.21
C ARG A 23 11.84 -2.31 -1.85
N LEU A 24 10.91 -1.72 -1.09
CA LEU A 24 10.04 -0.65 -1.60
C LEU A 24 10.79 0.68 -1.76
N CYS A 25 11.82 0.95 -0.94
CA CYS A 25 12.74 2.06 -1.17
C CYS A 25 13.45 1.91 -2.51
N ASP A 26 13.98 0.73 -2.81
CA ASP A 26 14.72 0.48 -4.05
C ASP A 26 13.83 0.55 -5.31
N LEU A 27 12.52 0.31 -5.17
CA LEU A 27 11.55 0.36 -6.26
C LEU A 27 10.97 1.75 -6.53
N GLU A 28 11.10 2.69 -5.59
CA GLU A 28 10.55 4.05 -5.65
C GLU A 28 9.10 4.13 -6.20
N PRO A 29 8.14 3.39 -5.61
CA PRO A 29 6.77 3.37 -6.11
C PRO A 29 6.10 4.73 -5.96
N ALA A 30 5.31 5.12 -6.97
CA ALA A 30 4.52 6.35 -6.92
C ALA A 30 3.46 6.36 -5.78
N LEU A 31 2.98 5.18 -5.37
CA LEU A 31 2.09 4.99 -4.23
C LEU A 31 2.09 3.51 -3.81
N ILE A 32 2.24 3.26 -2.51
CA ILE A 32 2.06 1.96 -1.86
C ILE A 32 0.65 1.92 -1.30
N VAL A 33 -0.09 0.83 -1.54
CA VAL A 33 -1.49 0.71 -1.10
C VAL A 33 -1.63 -0.57 -0.30
N MET A 34 -2.19 -0.45 0.90
CA MET A 34 -2.37 -1.57 1.83
C MET A 34 -3.81 -1.61 2.32
N GLU A 35 -4.36 -2.79 2.54
CA GLU A 35 -5.65 -2.96 3.20
C GLU A 35 -5.44 -3.05 4.73
N ALA A 36 -6.32 -2.42 5.52
CA ALA A 36 -6.31 -2.57 6.97
C ALA A 36 -6.89 -3.93 7.38
N THR A 37 -6.04 -4.88 7.75
CA THR A 37 -6.42 -6.29 7.98
C THR A 37 -6.29 -6.76 9.43
N GLY A 38 -5.80 -5.94 10.38
CA GLY A 38 -5.86 -6.32 11.80
C GLY A 38 -4.77 -5.80 12.74
N GLY A 39 -4.02 -4.76 12.36
CA GLY A 39 -3.11 -4.02 13.24
C GLY A 39 -1.66 -3.94 12.77
N LEU A 40 -1.18 -4.88 11.95
CA LEU A 40 0.19 -4.86 11.41
C LEU A 40 0.38 -3.81 10.30
N GLU A 41 -0.70 -3.39 9.65
CA GLU A 41 -0.67 -2.32 8.66
C GLU A 41 -0.21 -0.99 9.26
N VAL A 42 -0.42 -0.77 10.57
CA VAL A 42 -0.05 0.49 11.25
C VAL A 42 1.46 0.60 11.38
N PRO A 43 2.18 -0.37 11.98
CA PRO A 43 3.64 -0.39 11.96
C PRO A 43 4.25 -0.24 10.56
N LEU A 44 3.78 -1.01 9.58
CA LEU A 44 4.32 -0.95 8.22
C LEU A 44 4.07 0.41 7.56
N ALA A 45 2.87 0.98 7.69
CA ALA A 45 2.55 2.29 7.15
C ALA A 45 3.40 3.39 7.81
N THR A 46 3.65 3.29 9.11
CA THR A 46 4.51 4.25 9.84
C THR A 46 5.95 4.16 9.37
N THR A 47 6.51 2.95 9.26
CA THR A 47 7.89 2.77 8.78
C THR A 47 8.07 3.28 7.35
N LEU A 48 7.11 3.00 6.45
CA LEU A 48 7.16 3.50 5.07
C LEU A 48 7.04 5.03 5.00
N GLN A 49 6.20 5.65 5.83
CA GLN A 49 6.10 7.11 5.92
C GLN A 49 7.39 7.73 6.45
N ALA A 50 7.98 7.17 7.49
CA ALA A 50 9.26 7.61 8.04
C ALA A 50 10.41 7.50 7.02
N ALA A 51 10.34 6.51 6.12
CA ALA A 51 11.25 6.36 4.97
C ALA A 51 10.95 7.33 3.81
N GLY A 52 9.94 8.19 3.92
CA GLY A 52 9.55 9.16 2.90
C GLY A 52 8.75 8.58 1.73
N LEU A 53 8.26 7.33 1.84
CA LEU A 53 7.51 6.68 0.79
C LEU A 53 6.01 7.02 0.86
N PRO A 54 5.35 7.27 -0.29
CA PRO A 54 3.92 7.52 -0.33
C PRO A 54 3.15 6.24 -0.04
N VAL A 55 2.36 6.22 1.04
CA VAL A 55 1.54 5.05 1.43
C VAL A 55 0.09 5.43 1.71
N ALA A 56 -0.84 4.58 1.27
CA ALA A 56 -2.27 4.70 1.55
C ALA A 56 -2.80 3.41 2.20
N VAL A 57 -3.46 3.57 3.35
CA VAL A 57 -4.18 2.48 4.02
C VAL A 57 -5.66 2.55 3.66
N VAL A 58 -6.19 1.45 3.15
CA VAL A 58 -7.54 1.32 2.62
C VAL A 58 -8.39 0.52 3.59
N ASN A 59 -9.60 1.02 3.84
CA ASN A 59 -10.58 0.26 4.61
C ASN A 59 -11.05 -0.98 3.82
N PRO A 60 -11.04 -2.19 4.40
CA PRO A 60 -11.39 -3.41 3.70
C PRO A 60 -12.80 -3.42 3.13
N ARG A 61 -13.74 -2.71 3.76
CA ARG A 61 -15.11 -2.54 3.23
C ARG A 61 -15.11 -1.78 1.90
N ARG A 62 -14.22 -0.80 1.73
CA ARG A 62 -14.09 -0.02 0.48
C ARG A 62 -13.44 -0.85 -0.62
N ALA A 63 -12.36 -1.56 -0.32
CA ALA A 63 -11.70 -2.47 -1.26
C ALA A 63 -12.68 -3.52 -1.78
N ARG A 64 -13.43 -4.16 -0.87
CA ARG A 64 -14.47 -5.14 -1.23
C ARG A 64 -15.62 -4.56 -2.04
N ALA A 65 -16.08 -3.35 -1.72
CA ALA A 65 -17.12 -2.67 -2.49
C ALA A 65 -16.65 -2.34 -3.92
N PHE A 66 -15.41 -1.87 -4.06
CA PHE A 66 -14.79 -1.60 -5.35
C PHE A 66 -14.62 -2.89 -6.19
N GLY A 67 -14.18 -3.99 -5.57
CA GLY A 67 -14.12 -5.31 -6.20
C GLY A 67 -15.48 -5.75 -6.74
N ARG A 68 -16.52 -5.70 -5.91
CA ARG A 68 -17.89 -6.02 -6.33
C ARG A 68 -18.36 -5.16 -7.51
N ALA A 69 -18.18 -3.85 -7.45
CA ALA A 69 -18.57 -2.94 -8.52
C ALA A 69 -17.77 -3.17 -9.82
N SER A 70 -16.52 -3.64 -9.71
CA SER A 70 -15.65 -3.96 -10.83
C SER A 70 -15.83 -5.38 -11.38
N GLY A 71 -16.79 -6.16 -10.86
CA GLY A 71 -17.00 -7.56 -11.23
C GLY A 71 -15.86 -8.49 -10.79
N GLN A 72 -15.04 -8.07 -9.83
CA GLN A 72 -13.85 -8.79 -9.37
C GLN A 72 -13.92 -9.03 -7.87
N LEU A 73 -14.24 -10.27 -7.48
CA LEU A 73 -13.86 -10.76 -6.16
C LEU A 73 -12.51 -11.45 -6.27
N ALA A 74 -11.50 -10.86 -5.63
CA ALA A 74 -10.20 -11.50 -5.50
C ALA A 74 -10.36 -12.81 -4.72
N LYS A 75 -9.72 -13.87 -5.22
CA LYS A 75 -9.61 -15.18 -4.54
C LYS A 75 -8.20 -15.47 -4.05
N THR A 76 -7.22 -14.68 -4.48
CA THR A 76 -5.80 -14.84 -4.18
C THR A 76 -5.20 -13.49 -3.78
N ASP A 77 -4.15 -13.52 -2.96
CA ASP A 77 -3.42 -12.33 -2.51
C ASP A 77 -2.98 -11.44 -3.69
N ARG A 78 -2.56 -12.08 -4.79
CA ARG A 78 -2.16 -11.39 -6.03
C ARG A 78 -3.29 -10.62 -6.68
N MET A 79 -4.48 -11.23 -6.79
CA MET A 79 -5.65 -10.56 -7.34
C MET A 79 -6.08 -9.39 -6.45
N ASP A 80 -5.92 -9.54 -5.13
CA ASP A 80 -6.28 -8.52 -4.16
C ASP A 80 -5.34 -7.31 -4.23
N ALA A 81 -4.02 -7.55 -4.28
CA ALA A 81 -3.03 -6.49 -4.51
C ALA A 81 -3.28 -5.73 -5.83
N GLN A 82 -3.62 -6.45 -6.92
CA GLN A 82 -3.96 -5.84 -8.20
C GLN A 82 -5.29 -5.05 -8.15
N LEU A 83 -6.25 -5.48 -7.34
CA LEU A 83 -7.51 -4.75 -7.13
C LEU A 83 -7.24 -3.43 -6.40
N LEU A 84 -6.43 -3.46 -5.34
CA LEU A 84 -6.04 -2.27 -4.58
C LEU A 84 -5.25 -1.27 -5.44
N ALA A 85 -4.28 -1.75 -6.23
CA ALA A 85 -3.53 -0.89 -7.16
C ALA A 85 -4.45 -0.22 -8.19
N ARG A 86 -5.41 -0.97 -8.75
CA ARG A 86 -6.39 -0.44 -9.71
C ARG A 86 -7.39 0.52 -9.07
N MET A 87 -7.78 0.27 -7.82
CA MET A 87 -8.60 1.20 -7.05
C MET A 87 -7.85 2.51 -6.85
N ALA A 88 -6.60 2.46 -6.38
CA ALA A 88 -5.78 3.64 -6.16
C ALA A 88 -5.55 4.43 -7.45
N ALA A 89 -5.17 3.77 -8.56
CA ALA A 89 -4.99 4.42 -9.86
C ALA A 89 -6.23 5.20 -10.33
N ARG A 90 -7.43 4.69 -10.04
CA ARG A 90 -8.70 5.37 -10.37
C ARG A 90 -9.10 6.47 -9.39
N THR A 91 -8.65 6.38 -8.15
CA THR A 91 -9.03 7.34 -7.09
C THR A 91 -8.06 8.52 -7.03
N VAL A 92 -6.82 8.34 -7.51
CA VAL A 92 -5.71 9.30 -7.43
C VAL A 92 -5.58 10.16 -8.70
N GLY A 93 -6.55 10.11 -9.62
CA GLY A 93 -6.51 10.77 -10.94
C GLY A 93 -5.71 12.08 -11.00
N GLY A 94 -4.51 12.02 -11.61
CA GLY A 94 -3.66 13.17 -11.90
C GLY A 94 -2.85 13.79 -10.74
N GLY A 95 -3.01 13.33 -9.50
CA GLY A 95 -2.25 13.84 -8.37
C GLY A 95 -2.59 13.11 -7.07
N LEU A 96 -1.55 12.73 -6.31
CA LEU A 96 -1.69 12.14 -4.98
C LEU A 96 -2.66 12.98 -4.14
N PRO A 97 -3.76 12.42 -3.61
CA PRO A 97 -4.75 13.14 -2.83
C PRO A 97 -4.08 14.04 -1.80
N ALA A 98 -4.47 15.31 -1.73
CA ALA A 98 -3.83 16.32 -0.86
C ALA A 98 -3.70 15.89 0.62
N ARG A 99 -4.60 15.00 1.10
CA ARG A 99 -4.52 14.39 2.44
C ARG A 99 -3.32 13.44 2.62
N LEU A 100 -2.90 12.72 1.58
CA LEU A 100 -1.70 11.86 1.61
C LEU A 100 -0.43 12.71 1.62
N MET A 101 -0.42 13.87 0.95
CA MET A 101 0.70 14.80 1.00
C MET A 101 0.83 15.56 2.33
N GLN A 102 -0.24 15.62 3.15
CA GLN A 102 -0.25 16.42 4.39
C GLN A 102 0.29 15.62 5.59
N LEU A 103 0.17 14.29 5.57
CA LEU A 103 0.83 13.39 6.53
C LEU A 103 2.33 13.22 6.21
N ALA A 104 2.70 13.13 4.93
CA ALA A 104 4.12 13.07 4.53
C ALA A 104 4.91 14.38 4.76
N ARG A 105 4.23 15.51 4.99
CA ARG A 105 4.86 16.82 5.26
C ARG A 105 4.95 17.16 6.75
N SER A 106 4.20 16.50 7.62
CA SER A 106 4.18 16.82 9.05
C SER A 106 5.40 16.34 9.84
N GLU A 107 6.35 15.62 9.22
CA GLU A 107 7.59 15.17 9.88
C GLU A 107 8.86 15.89 9.41
N LYS A 108 8.75 16.97 8.61
CA LYS A 108 9.88 17.87 8.31
C LYS A 108 9.97 19.10 9.22
N ALA A 109 9.28 19.08 10.36
CA ALA A 109 9.32 20.16 11.34
C ALA A 109 9.44 19.59 12.76
N THR A 110 10.63 19.13 13.12
CA THR A 110 11.32 19.41 14.40
C THR A 110 12.74 18.84 14.32
#